data_AF-A0A821JQ93-F1
#
_entry.id   AF-A0A821JQ93-F1
#
_cell.length_a   1.000
_cell.length_b   1.000
_cell.length_c   1.000
_cell.angle_alpha   90.00
_cell.angle_beta   90.00
_cell.angle_gamma   90.00
#
_symmetry.space_group_name_H-M   'P 1'
#
loop_
_entity.id
_entity.type
_entity.pdbx_description
1 polymer ?
#
loop_
_entity_poly.entity_id
_entity_poly.type
_entity_poly.pdbx_seq_one_letter_code
_entity_poly.pdbx_strand_id
1 'polypeptide(L)'
;RKTRGSPRCNIIIIQSFGNFTSPRSPNVIIINEFSYIFFPGRQTEILPSVDFDSKIKKLINQYTNQSQYFVPRIGICAFARFDPLFSHTSIETLEKPSTQQESLLILKRAISTYLHDIIHLFGLEHYIYYLCLMNGANCEDEMNGQLIYLCPICLQ
;
A
#
# COMPACT_ATOMS: atom_id res chain seq x y z
N ARG A 1 34.34 3.16 -15.29
CA ARG A 1 34.67 2.69 -13.92
C ARG A 1 33.35 2.27 -13.27
N LYS A 2 33.09 0.96 -13.13
CA LYS A 2 31.82 0.41 -12.62
C LYS A 2 31.59 0.90 -11.19
N THR A 3 30.56 1.71 -10.96
CA THR A 3 30.09 2.06 -9.62
C THR A 3 29.63 0.78 -8.95
N ARG A 4 30.28 0.42 -7.84
CA ARG A 4 29.93 -0.72 -6.98
C ARG A 4 28.43 -0.66 -6.71
N GLY A 5 27.68 -1.66 -7.19
CA GLY A 5 26.26 -1.79 -6.90
C GLY A 5 26.07 -1.76 -5.39
N SER A 6 25.20 -0.89 -4.90
CA SER A 6 24.70 -0.97 -3.54
C SER A 6 24.20 -2.41 -3.30
N PRO A 7 24.30 -2.94 -2.07
CA PRO A 7 23.70 -4.24 -1.77
C PRO A 7 22.25 -4.22 -2.28
N ARG A 8 21.84 -5.23 -3.04
CA ARG A 8 20.45 -5.35 -3.49
C ARG A 8 19.60 -5.34 -2.23
N CYS A 9 18.86 -4.26 -1.99
CA CYS A 9 17.92 -4.17 -0.88
C CYS A 9 16.85 -5.23 -1.12
N ASN A 10 17.02 -6.39 -0.48
CA ASN A 10 16.12 -7.55 -0.59
C ASN A 10 15.14 -7.62 0.58
N ILE A 11 15.03 -6.54 1.35
CA ILE A 11 14.19 -6.44 2.54
C ILE A 11 13.06 -5.46 2.23
N ILE A 12 11.82 -5.91 2.42
CA ILE A 12 10.63 -5.07 2.44
C ILE A 12 10.42 -4.66 3.90
N ILE A 13 10.56 -3.37 4.16
CA ILE A 13 10.39 -2.80 5.50
C ILE A 13 8.95 -2.30 5.63
N ILE A 14 8.23 -2.82 6.62
CA ILE A 14 6.89 -2.37 6.98
C ILE A 14 7.01 -1.52 8.22
N GLN A 15 6.83 -0.21 8.03
CA GLN A 15 6.90 0.78 9.09
C GLN A 15 5.53 1.45 9.23
N SER A 16 4.86 1.22 10.36
CA SER A 16 3.63 1.94 10.69
C SER A 16 3.94 3.34 11.23
N PHE A 17 2.99 4.26 11.03
CA PHE A 17 3.07 5.62 11.57
C PHE A 17 1.93 5.87 12.55
N GLY A 18 2.22 6.32 13.77
CA GLY A 18 1.24 6.53 14.85
C GLY A 18 1.19 5.36 15.85
N ASN A 19 0.06 5.09 16.48
CA ASN A 19 -0.06 4.06 17.53
C ASN A 19 -0.67 2.75 17.00
N PHE A 20 0.06 2.07 16.10
CA PHE A 20 -0.34 0.81 15.45
C PHE A 20 0.49 -0.39 15.94
N THR A 21 0.49 -0.62 17.25
CA THR A 21 1.17 -1.77 17.87
C THR A 21 0.27 -3.01 17.88
N SER A 22 0.82 -4.21 17.69
CA SER A 22 0.09 -5.46 17.95
C SER A 22 -0.19 -5.58 19.46
N PRO A 23 -1.41 -5.94 19.92
CA PRO A 23 -2.53 -6.54 19.18
C PRO A 23 -3.56 -5.53 18.63
N ARG A 24 -3.31 -4.22 18.76
CA ARG A 24 -4.25 -3.15 18.43
C ARG A 24 -4.51 -2.99 16.93
N SER A 25 -3.60 -3.45 16.07
CA SER A 25 -3.75 -3.38 14.61
C SER A 25 -3.31 -4.67 13.90
N PRO A 26 -4.23 -5.61 13.62
CA PRO A 26 -3.90 -6.86 12.92
C PRO A 26 -3.42 -6.63 11.48
N ASN A 27 -3.77 -5.48 10.90
CA ASN A 27 -3.45 -5.09 9.53
C ASN A 27 -1.95 -5.16 9.20
N VAL A 28 -1.07 -4.82 10.15
CA VAL A 28 0.39 -4.87 9.94
C VAL A 28 0.88 -6.31 9.74
N ILE A 29 0.30 -7.25 10.48
CA ILE A 29 0.61 -8.68 10.35
C ILE A 29 0.13 -9.19 9.00
N ILE A 30 -1.11 -8.85 8.62
CA ILE A 30 -1.69 -9.25 7.33
C ILE A 30 -0.83 -8.73 6.17
N ILE A 31 -0.42 -7.46 6.20
CA ILE A 31 0.46 -6.89 5.18
C ILE A 31 1.77 -7.68 5.08
N ASN A 32 2.37 -8.02 6.23
CA ASN A 32 3.62 -8.79 6.27
C ASN A 32 3.46 -10.19 5.66
N GLU A 33 2.36 -10.89 5.97
CA GLU A 33 2.05 -12.19 5.38
C GLU A 33 1.87 -12.10 3.85
N PHE A 34 1.08 -11.14 3.37
CA PHE A 34 0.90 -10.93 1.93
C PHE A 34 2.22 -10.56 1.24
N SER A 35 3.07 -9.77 1.89
CA SER A 35 4.39 -9.41 1.35
C SER A 35 5.28 -10.65 1.19
N TYR A 36 5.29 -11.52 2.21
CA TYR A 36 6.07 -12.75 2.19
C TYR A 36 5.59 -13.71 1.09
N ILE A 37 4.28 -13.84 0.91
CA ILE A 37 3.68 -14.72 -0.11
C ILE A 37 3.90 -14.15 -1.52
N PHE A 38 3.68 -12.85 -1.71
CA PHE A 38 3.66 -12.23 -3.02
C PHE A 38 5.06 -11.96 -3.59
N PHE A 39 6.05 -11.75 -2.71
CA PHE A 39 7.43 -11.48 -3.10
C PHE A 39 8.37 -12.60 -2.63
N PRO A 40 8.28 -13.80 -3.22
CA PRO A 40 9.07 -14.95 -2.79
C PRO A 40 10.58 -14.64 -2.89
N GLY A 41 11.32 -15.00 -1.84
CA GLY A 41 12.76 -14.75 -1.75
C GLY A 41 13.14 -13.33 -1.29
N ARG A 42 12.17 -12.46 -0.97
CA ARG A 42 12.39 -11.22 -0.23
C ARG A 42 12.22 -11.46 1.26
N GLN A 43 13.07 -10.81 2.06
CA GLN A 43 12.87 -10.72 3.50
C GLN A 43 11.84 -9.63 3.78
N THR A 44 11.01 -9.82 4.79
CA THR A 44 10.06 -8.82 5.25
C THR A 44 10.31 -8.56 6.72
N GLU A 45 10.38 -7.29 7.11
CA GLU A 45 10.65 -6.89 8.48
C GLU A 45 9.66 -5.81 8.90
N ILE A 46 9.02 -6.01 10.05
CA ILE A 46 8.15 -5.02 10.67
C ILE A 46 8.99 -4.21 11.65
N LEU A 47 9.06 -2.90 11.44
CA LEU A 47 9.75 -1.99 12.34
C LEU A 47 8.79 -1.36 13.38
N PRO A 48 9.31 -0.89 14.53
CA PRO A 48 8.49 -0.25 15.57
C PRO A 48 7.83 1.02 15.05
N SER A 49 6.53 1.20 15.31
CA SER A 49 5.75 2.36 14.83
C SER A 49 6.40 3.71 15.16
N VAL A 50 6.32 4.68 14.24
CA VAL A 50 6.95 6.00 14.37
C VAL A 50 5.89 7.10 14.39
N ASP A 51 6.07 8.15 15.19
CA ASP A 51 5.15 9.28 15.18
C ASP A 51 5.25 10.12 13.90
N PHE A 52 4.11 10.66 13.47
CA PHE A 52 3.96 11.43 12.22
C PHE A 52 4.73 12.76 12.21
N ASP A 53 5.18 13.25 13.37
CA ASP A 53 5.97 14.48 13.52
C ASP A 53 7.46 14.32 13.17
N SER A 54 7.87 13.11 12.78
CA SER A 54 9.18 12.91 12.16
C SER A 54 9.27 13.67 10.84
N LYS A 55 10.48 14.16 10.49
CA LYS A 55 10.80 15.10 9.40
C LYS A 55 10.49 14.59 7.97
N ILE A 56 9.26 14.18 7.67
CA ILE A 56 8.85 13.72 6.36
C ILE A 56 8.62 14.95 5.47
N LYS A 57 9.33 15.03 4.35
CA LYS A 57 9.14 16.09 3.35
C LYS A 57 7.71 15.99 2.78
N LYS A 58 6.86 16.93 3.15
CA LYS A 58 5.55 17.15 2.55
C LYS A 58 5.72 17.97 1.27
N LEU A 59 5.18 17.47 0.17
CA LEU A 59 4.96 18.26 -1.05
C LEU A 59 3.47 18.57 -1.13
N ILE A 60 3.11 19.82 -1.38
CA ILE A 60 1.72 20.19 -1.59
C ILE A 60 1.46 20.05 -3.09
N ASN A 61 0.49 19.22 -3.47
CA ASN A 61 0.03 19.19 -4.85
C ASN A 61 -0.63 20.54 -5.18
N GLN A 62 0.01 21.30 -6.07
CA GLN A 62 -0.44 22.65 -6.45
C GLN A 62 -1.84 22.70 -7.11
N TYR A 63 -2.35 21.57 -7.62
CA TYR A 63 -3.65 21.50 -8.29
C TYR A 63 -4.78 21.07 -7.36
N THR A 64 -4.51 20.14 -6.43
CA THR A 64 -5.53 19.62 -5.51
C THR A 64 -5.43 20.21 -4.11
N ASN A 65 -4.37 20.96 -3.81
CA ASN A 65 -4.01 21.49 -2.49
C ASN A 65 -3.87 20.40 -1.41
N GLN A 66 -3.71 19.14 -1.81
CA GLN A 66 -3.54 18.01 -0.91
C GLN A 66 -2.05 17.77 -0.62
N SER A 67 -1.75 17.41 0.62
CA SER A 67 -0.41 16.98 1.01
C SER A 67 -0.08 15.62 0.38
N GLN A 68 0.98 15.58 -0.42
CA GLN A 68 1.57 14.38 -0.99
C GLN A 68 2.95 14.15 -0.38
N TYR A 69 3.22 12.91 -0.01
CA TYR A 69 4.51 12.50 0.53
C TYR A 69 5.26 11.79 -0.60
N PHE A 70 6.22 12.47 -1.24
CA PHE A 70 7.05 11.86 -2.27
C PHE A 70 8.42 11.51 -1.68
N VAL A 71 8.65 10.22 -1.50
CA VAL A 71 9.97 9.70 -1.15
C VAL A 71 10.29 8.57 -2.13
N PRO A 72 11.39 8.65 -2.89
CA PRO A 72 11.75 7.59 -3.83
C PRO A 72 11.96 6.28 -3.04
N ARG A 73 11.37 5.18 -3.53
CA ARG A 73 11.45 3.82 -2.94
C ARG A 73 10.62 3.60 -1.65
N ILE A 74 9.59 4.40 -1.41
CA ILE A 74 8.62 4.18 -0.31
C ILE A 74 7.22 4.04 -0.89
N GLY A 75 6.50 2.99 -0.49
CA GLY A 75 5.06 2.85 -0.70
C GLY A 75 4.32 3.25 0.58
N ILE A 76 3.24 4.02 0.45
CA ILE A 76 2.43 4.48 1.59
C ILE A 76 1.04 3.85 1.49
N CYS A 77 0.70 3.00 2.45
CA CYS A 77 -0.63 2.39 2.55
C CYS A 77 -1.39 2.96 3.74
N ALA A 78 -2.65 3.35 3.52
CA ALA A 78 -3.57 3.79 4.56
C ALA A 78 -4.90 3.05 4.42
N PHE A 79 -5.30 2.26 5.42
CA PHE A 79 -6.53 1.47 5.39
C PHE A 79 -7.78 2.34 5.43
N ALA A 80 -7.76 3.40 6.25
CA ALA A 80 -8.91 4.28 6.43
C ALA A 80 -9.39 4.89 5.11
N ARG A 81 -8.50 5.13 4.15
CA ARG A 81 -8.86 5.74 2.86
C ARG A 81 -9.77 4.86 1.99
N PHE A 82 -9.85 3.56 2.29
CA PHE A 82 -10.66 2.60 1.55
C PHE A 82 -12.01 2.35 2.19
N ASP A 83 -12.26 2.92 3.37
CA ASP A 83 -13.57 2.94 3.98
C ASP A 83 -14.51 3.79 3.10
N PRO A 84 -15.67 3.27 2.67
CA PRO A 84 -16.63 4.02 1.86
C PRO A 84 -17.07 5.35 2.49
N LEU A 85 -17.04 5.46 3.82
CA LEU A 85 -17.42 6.67 4.54
C LEU A 85 -16.27 7.69 4.66
N PHE A 86 -15.05 7.34 4.24
CA PHE A 86 -13.86 8.19 4.39
C PHE A 86 -13.99 9.55 3.69
N SER A 87 -14.66 9.60 2.53
CA SER A 87 -14.86 10.84 1.76
C SER A 87 -15.85 11.82 2.42
N HIS A 88 -16.70 11.32 3.31
CA HIS A 88 -17.85 12.07 3.83
C HIS A 88 -17.72 12.43 5.31
N THR A 89 -16.73 11.88 6.02
CA THR A 89 -16.63 12.01 7.48
C THR A 89 -15.16 12.13 7.92
N SER A 90 -14.91 12.82 9.04
CA SER A 90 -13.56 12.91 9.60
C SER A 90 -13.15 11.56 10.21
N ILE A 91 -11.84 11.27 10.25
CA ILE A 91 -11.31 10.00 10.79
C ILE A 91 -11.81 9.72 12.22
N GLU A 92 -12.02 10.77 13.02
CA GLU A 92 -12.51 10.68 14.39
C GLU A 92 -13.97 10.22 14.50
N THR A 93 -14.73 10.36 13.41
CA THR A 93 -16.15 10.01 13.31
C THR A 93 -16.42 8.81 12.43
N LEU A 94 -15.37 8.18 11.87
CA LEU A 94 -15.52 6.94 11.12
C LEU A 94 -15.95 5.82 12.08
N GLU A 95 -17.19 5.37 11.91
CA GLU A 95 -17.69 4.19 12.58
C GLU A 95 -16.94 2.95 12.07
N LYS A 96 -16.87 1.92 12.91
CA LYS A 96 -16.31 0.64 12.47
C LYS A 96 -17.19 0.07 11.35
N PRO A 97 -16.60 -0.62 10.36
CA PRO A 97 -17.38 -1.27 9.30
C PRO A 97 -18.48 -2.13 9.92
N SER A 98 -19.71 -1.89 9.48
CA SER A 98 -20.93 -2.46 10.07
C SER A 98 -21.09 -3.93 9.74
N THR A 99 -20.49 -4.37 8.63
CA THR A 99 -20.55 -5.75 8.15
C THR A 99 -19.17 -6.37 7.92
N GLN A 100 -19.12 -7.70 7.97
CA GLN A 100 -17.92 -8.48 7.60
C GLN A 100 -17.55 -8.28 6.13
N GLN A 101 -18.53 -8.13 5.23
CA GLN A 101 -18.29 -7.92 3.80
C GLN A 101 -17.60 -6.58 3.53
N GLU A 102 -18.02 -5.50 4.21
CA GLU A 102 -17.35 -4.20 4.14
C GLU A 102 -15.91 -4.29 4.65
N SER A 103 -15.70 -4.98 5.77
CA SER A 103 -14.36 -5.19 6.33
C SER A 103 -13.42 -5.92 5.36
N LEU A 104 -13.93 -6.97 4.70
CA LEU A 104 -13.18 -7.72 3.69
C LEU A 104 -12.92 -6.90 2.42
N LEU A 105 -13.87 -6.04 2.01
CA LEU A 105 -13.71 -5.16 0.86
C LEU A 105 -12.62 -4.11 1.12
N ILE A 106 -12.66 -3.44 2.28
CA ILE A 106 -11.63 -2.48 2.72
C ILE A 106 -10.26 -3.16 2.75
N LEU A 107 -10.19 -4.37 3.31
CA LEU A 107 -8.96 -5.16 3.36
C LEU A 107 -8.45 -5.52 1.96
N LYS A 108 -9.33 -5.99 1.06
CA LYS A 108 -8.99 -6.30 -0.33
C LYS A 108 -8.40 -5.09 -1.04
N ARG A 109 -9.07 -3.92 -0.93
CA ARG A 109 -8.63 -2.66 -1.55
C ARG A 109 -7.27 -2.22 -1.00
N ALA A 110 -7.10 -2.28 0.32
CA ALA A 110 -5.85 -1.91 0.98
C ALA A 110 -4.67 -2.79 0.57
N ILE A 111 -4.85 -4.11 0.56
CA ILE A 111 -3.81 -5.07 0.15
C ILE A 111 -3.50 -4.93 -1.33
N SER A 112 -4.52 -4.83 -2.19
CA SER A 112 -4.32 -4.71 -3.65
C SER A 112 -3.50 -3.47 -3.95
N THR A 113 -3.87 -2.33 -3.38
CA THR A 113 -3.11 -1.09 -3.62
C THR A 113 -1.72 -1.14 -3.01
N TYR A 114 -1.57 -1.70 -1.81
CA TYR A 114 -0.26 -1.89 -1.18
C TYR A 114 0.69 -2.70 -2.07
N LEU A 115 0.22 -3.84 -2.59
CA LEU A 115 1.03 -4.70 -3.46
C LEU A 115 1.34 -3.99 -4.77
N HIS A 116 0.36 -3.31 -5.38
CA HIS A 116 0.53 -2.49 -6.58
C HIS A 116 1.64 -1.44 -6.40
N ASP A 117 1.59 -0.68 -5.29
CA ASP A 117 2.57 0.35 -5.00
C ASP A 117 3.97 -0.24 -4.77
N ILE A 118 4.09 -1.41 -4.11
CA ILE A 118 5.38 -2.09 -3.96
C ILE A 118 5.92 -2.56 -5.31
N ILE A 119 5.06 -3.07 -6.19
CA ILE A 119 5.46 -3.52 -7.52
C ILE A 119 6.01 -2.33 -8.34
N HIS A 120 5.42 -1.14 -8.20
CA HIS A 120 6.03 0.08 -8.75
C HIS A 120 7.43 0.36 -8.22
N LEU A 121 7.73 0.05 -6.95
CA LEU A 121 9.10 0.19 -6.41
C LEU A 121 10.10 -0.77 -7.06
N PHE A 122 9.61 -1.87 -7.65
CA PHE A 122 10.41 -2.81 -8.45
C PHE A 122 10.55 -2.38 -9.92
N GLY A 123 9.95 -1.25 -10.32
CA GLY A 123 10.11 -0.66 -11.65
C GLY A 123 9.10 -1.12 -12.69
N LEU A 124 8.05 -1.83 -12.28
CA LEU A 124 6.93 -2.18 -13.16
C LEU A 124 5.97 -1.00 -13.27
N GLU A 125 5.55 -0.64 -14.48
CA GLU A 125 4.56 0.40 -14.73
C GLU A 125 3.15 -0.18 -14.86
N HIS A 126 2.15 0.71 -14.98
CA HIS A 126 0.79 0.26 -15.25
C HIS A 126 0.74 -0.58 -16.52
N TYR A 127 -0.05 -1.63 -16.45
CA TYR A 127 -0.25 -2.53 -17.56
C TYR A 127 -1.73 -2.56 -17.92
N ILE A 128 -2.07 -2.35 -19.20
CA ILE A 128 -3.47 -2.23 -19.63
C ILE A 128 -4.01 -3.54 -20.23
N TYR A 129 -3.14 -4.52 -20.43
CA TYR A 129 -3.52 -5.79 -21.05
C TYR A 129 -3.74 -6.86 -19.97
N TYR A 130 -4.77 -7.68 -20.14
CA TYR A 130 -5.23 -8.68 -19.17
C TYR A 130 -5.81 -8.08 -17.88
N LEU A 131 -6.46 -8.93 -17.10
CA LEU A 131 -6.90 -8.61 -15.76
C LEU A 131 -5.70 -8.77 -14.81
N CYS A 132 -4.96 -7.69 -14.57
CA CYS A 132 -3.74 -7.67 -13.77
C CYS A 132 -3.89 -6.73 -12.56
N LEU A 133 -3.20 -7.05 -11.47
CA LEU A 133 -3.03 -6.15 -10.34
C LEU A 133 -2.39 -4.81 -10.74
N MET A 134 -1.56 -4.80 -11.79
CA MET A 134 -0.92 -3.57 -12.31
C MET A 134 -1.81 -2.76 -13.25
N ASN A 135 -3.08 -3.12 -13.42
CA ASN A 135 -4.02 -2.26 -14.14
C ASN A 135 -4.19 -0.95 -13.34
N GLY A 136 -4.24 0.18 -14.03
CA GLY A 136 -4.67 1.43 -13.40
C GLY A 136 -6.17 1.36 -13.07
N ALA A 137 -6.58 1.90 -11.93
CA ALA A 137 -7.97 2.05 -11.55
C ALA A 137 -8.27 3.53 -11.27
N ASN A 138 -9.26 4.08 -11.96
CA ASN A 138 -9.71 5.46 -11.84
C ASN A 138 -11.05 5.59 -11.09
N CYS A 139 -11.78 4.49 -10.92
CA CYS A 139 -13.02 4.46 -10.13
C CYS A 139 -13.05 3.26 -9.17
N GLU A 140 -13.99 3.31 -8.22
CA GLU A 140 -14.16 2.24 -7.23
C GLU A 140 -14.54 0.90 -7.87
N ASP A 141 -15.34 0.92 -8.94
CA ASP A 141 -15.75 -0.29 -9.64
C ASP A 141 -14.57 -0.98 -10.32
N GLU A 142 -13.68 -0.20 -10.95
CA GLU A 142 -12.43 -0.71 -11.52
C GLU A 142 -11.55 -1.34 -10.43
N MET A 143 -11.34 -0.62 -9.32
CA MET A 143 -10.57 -1.12 -8.17
C MET A 143 -11.18 -2.40 -7.58
N ASN A 144 -12.51 -2.48 -7.50
CA ASN A 144 -13.23 -3.65 -6.99
C ASN A 144 -13.12 -4.86 -7.92
N GLY A 145 -13.12 -4.62 -9.24
CA GLY A 145 -12.98 -5.63 -10.28
C GLY A 145 -11.57 -6.19 -10.41
N GLN A 146 -10.55 -5.49 -9.89
CA GLN A 146 -9.18 -5.98 -9.93
C GLN A 146 -8.97 -7.25 -9.10
N LEU A 147 -8.09 -8.11 -9.63
CA LEU A 147 -7.61 -9.31 -8.97
C LEU A 147 -6.25 -9.04 -8.32
N ILE A 148 -5.95 -9.75 -7.22
CA ILE A 148 -4.66 -9.68 -6.52
C ILE A 148 -3.63 -10.61 -7.21
N TYR A 149 -3.64 -10.70 -8.54
CA TYR A 149 -2.71 -11.53 -9.30
C TYR A 149 -1.99 -10.71 -10.35
N LEU A 150 -0.70 -10.96 -10.53
CA LEU A 150 0.05 -10.45 -11.67
C LEU A 150 -0.24 -11.29 -12.92
N CYS A 151 -0.33 -10.62 -14.07
CA CYS A 151 -0.40 -11.31 -15.35
C CYS A 151 0.97 -11.93 -15.71
N PRO A 152 1.02 -12.88 -16.67
CA PRO A 152 2.26 -13.55 -17.07
C PRO A 152 3.37 -12.61 -17.56
N ILE A 153 3.01 -11.39 -17.97
CA ILE A 153 3.97 -10.39 -18.48
C ILE A 153 4.62 -9.64 -17.31
N CYS A 154 3.84 -9.26 -16.30
CA CYS A 154 4.38 -8.61 -15.10
C CYS A 154 5.15 -9.57 -14.17
N LEU A 155 5.06 -10.89 -14.40
CA LEU A 155 5.80 -11.91 -13.65
C LEU A 155 7.19 -12.24 -14.22
N GLN A 156 7.51 -11.76 -15.43
CA GLN A 156 8.80 -11.98 -16.10
C GLN A 156 9.88 -11.05 -15.54
#